data_AF-A0A0L7L9H8-F1
#
_entry.id   AF-A0A0L7L9H8-F1
#
_cell.length_a   1.000
_cell.length_b   1.000
_cell.length_c   1.000
_cell.angle_alpha   90.00
_cell.angle_beta   90.00
_cell.angle_gamma   90.00
#
_symmetry.space_group_name_H-M   'P 1'
#
loop_
_entity.id
_entity.type
_entity.pdbx_description
1 polymer ?
#
loop_
_entity_poly.entity_id
_entity_poly.type
_entity_poly.pdbx_seq_one_letter_code
_entity_poly.pdbx_strand_id
1 'polypeptide(L)' 'MGLAPIYWRGIVCDVCEGPDGSPSRRHPPAHANDGDPGTWWQSPSLAAGEQFQHVELVAALPDVSRPSYFRI' A
#
# COMPACT_ATOMS: atom_id res chain seq x y z
N MET A 1 4.32 -34.37 22.20
CA MET A 1 3.78 -32.99 22.09
C MET A 1 4.84 -32.18 21.35
N GLY A 2 4.83 -32.01 20.03
CA GLY A 2 3.79 -31.37 19.23
C GLY A 2 4.27 -29.96 18.84
N LEU A 3 5.41 -29.87 18.12
CA LEU A 3 5.85 -28.61 17.50
C LEU A 3 4.91 -28.36 16.32
N ALA A 4 4.06 -27.35 16.40
CA ALA A 4 3.21 -26.95 15.29
C ALA A 4 4.10 -26.46 14.14
N PRO A 5 4.04 -27.06 12.93
CA PRO A 5 4.73 -26.50 11.78
C PRO A 5 4.05 -25.19 11.41
N ILE A 6 4.84 -24.13 11.27
CA ILE A 6 4.42 -22.87 10.65
C ILE A 6 4.12 -23.22 9.18
N TYR A 7 2.85 -23.49 8.86
CA TYR A 7 2.42 -23.63 7.48
C TYR A 7 2.58 -22.27 6.79
N TRP A 8 3.63 -22.10 6.00
CA TRP A 8 3.65 -21.09 4.96
C TRP A 8 2.45 -21.38 4.05
N ARG A 9 1.39 -20.57 4.12
CA ARG A 9 0.16 -20.76 3.33
C ARG A 9 0.36 -20.31 1.89
N GLY A 10 1.38 -20.84 1.20
CA GLY A 10 1.68 -20.53 -0.19
C GLY A 10 1.90 -19.04 -0.47
N ILE A 11 2.13 -18.71 -1.74
CA ILE A 11 2.09 -17.33 -2.24
C ILE A 11 0.70 -17.15 -2.85
N VAL A 12 -0.04 -16.14 -2.39
CA VAL A 12 -1.31 -15.71 -2.99
C VAL A 12 -1.04 -14.43 -3.78
N CYS A 13 -1.28 -14.47 -5.08
CA CYS A 13 -1.14 -13.34 -5.97
C CYS A 13 -2.53 -12.78 -6.32
N ASP A 14 -2.61 -11.47 -6.56
CA ASP A 14 -3.81 -10.80 -7.09
C ASP A 14 -3.39 -9.72 -8.11
N VAL A 15 -4.37 -9.09 -8.74
CA VAL A 15 -4.19 -8.06 -9.78
C VAL A 15 -4.58 -6.69 -9.23
N CYS A 16 -3.61 -5.77 -9.23
CA CYS A 16 -3.86 -4.35 -9.07
C CYS A 16 -4.20 -3.75 -10.44
N GLU A 17 -5.35 -3.09 -10.55
CA GLU A 17 -5.82 -2.47 -11.78
C GLU A 17 -5.55 -0.96 -11.76
N GLY A 18 -5.31 -0.39 -12.95
CA GLY A 18 -5.04 1.04 -13.13
C GLY A 18 -6.30 1.93 -12.99
N PRO A 19 -6.18 3.23 -13.28
CA PRO A 19 -7.29 4.19 -13.13
C PRO A 19 -8.59 3.78 -13.84
N ASP A 20 -8.49 3.12 -14.99
CA ASP A 20 -9.63 2.66 -15.80
C ASP A 20 -10.19 1.29 -15.36
N GLY A 21 -9.62 0.67 -14.34
CA GLY A 21 -10.02 -0.64 -13.82
C GLY A 21 -11.13 -0.59 -12.77
N SER A 22 -11.47 -1.77 -12.25
CA SER A 22 -12.46 -1.98 -11.19
C SER A 22 -12.10 -1.19 -9.94
N PRO A 23 -13.06 -0.43 -9.34
CA PRO A 23 -12.84 0.26 -8.07
C PRO A 23 -12.30 -0.63 -6.95
N SER A 24 -12.69 -1.90 -6.90
CA SER A 24 -12.27 -2.85 -5.86
C SER A 24 -10.83 -3.35 -6.00
N ARG A 25 -10.15 -3.05 -7.11
CA ARG A 25 -8.76 -3.48 -7.41
C ARG A 25 -7.83 -2.30 -7.64
N ARG A 26 -8.29 -1.08 -7.34
CA ARG A 26 -7.50 0.14 -7.46
C ARG A 26 -6.98 0.55 -6.09
N HIS A 27 -5.70 0.94 -6.06
CA HIS A 27 -4.99 1.31 -4.83
C HIS A 27 -4.29 2.69 -4.99
N PRO A 28 -5.03 3.77 -5.30
CA PRO A 28 -4.46 5.10 -5.54
C PRO A 28 -3.83 5.73 -4.29
N PRO A 29 -2.94 6.73 -4.44
CA PRO A 29 -2.32 7.43 -3.30
C PRO A 29 -3.31 8.05 -2.31
N ALA A 30 -4.50 8.42 -2.77
CA ALA A 30 -5.56 8.95 -1.92
C ALA A 30 -6.01 7.98 -0.82
N HIS A 31 -5.90 6.66 -1.06
CA HIS A 31 -6.22 5.63 -0.06
C HIS A 31 -5.22 5.57 1.10
N ALA A 32 -4.09 6.29 1.03
CA ALA A 32 -3.15 6.37 2.15
C ALA A 32 -3.66 7.26 3.30
N ASN A 33 -4.70 8.07 3.07
CA ASN A 33 -5.20 9.06 4.04
C ASN A 33 -6.74 9.27 3.96
N ASP A 34 -7.49 8.28 3.46
CA ASP A 34 -8.95 8.38 3.36
C ASP A 34 -9.67 8.00 4.68
N GLY A 35 -8.95 7.37 5.62
CA GLY A 35 -9.48 6.94 6.92
C GLY A 35 -10.23 5.62 6.88
N ASP A 36 -10.26 4.92 5.75
CA ASP A 36 -10.89 3.60 5.61
C ASP A 36 -9.85 2.48 5.84
N PRO A 37 -10.03 1.62 6.87
CA PRO A 37 -9.09 0.53 7.12
C PRO A 37 -9.14 -0.60 6.08
N GLY A 38 -10.12 -0.59 5.18
CA GLY A 38 -10.28 -1.58 4.10
C GLY A 38 -9.58 -1.18 2.80
N THR A 39 -9.05 0.04 2.70
CA THR A 39 -8.34 0.55 1.53
C THR A 39 -6.87 0.79 1.86
N TRP A 40 -6.03 0.77 0.83
CA TRP A 40 -4.61 1.11 0.94
C TRP A 40 -4.10 1.63 -0.40
N TRP A 41 -3.00 2.38 -0.36
CA TRP A 41 -2.17 2.68 -1.53
C TRP A 41 -1.16 1.55 -1.77
N GLN A 42 -0.89 1.24 -3.04
CA GLN A 42 0.14 0.27 -3.42
C GLN A 42 1.03 0.81 -4.53
N SER A 43 2.35 0.63 -4.41
CA SER A 43 3.28 0.93 -5.49
C SER A 43 3.18 -0.10 -6.63
N PRO A 44 3.64 0.25 -7.84
CA PRO A 44 3.86 -0.75 -8.88
C PRO A 44 4.81 -1.86 -8.40
N SER A 45 4.63 -3.07 -8.92
CA SER A 45 5.53 -4.18 -8.63
C SER A 45 6.88 -3.99 -9.33
N LEU A 46 7.96 -4.53 -8.76
CA LEU A 46 9.28 -4.53 -9.39
C LEU A 46 9.28 -5.26 -10.75
N ALA A 47 8.35 -6.19 -10.96
CA ALA A 47 8.16 -6.84 -12.26
C ALA A 47 7.75 -5.87 -13.38
N ALA A 48 7.22 -4.69 -13.04
CA ALA A 48 6.90 -3.63 -14.00
C ALA A 48 8.12 -2.76 -14.38
N GLY A 49 9.27 -2.95 -13.73
CA GLY A 49 10.55 -2.36 -14.12
C GLY A 49 11.39 -1.83 -12.95
N GLU A 50 12.69 -1.73 -13.18
CA GLU A 50 13.70 -1.32 -12.19
C GLU A 50 13.52 0.14 -11.73
N GLN A 51 12.82 0.99 -12.50
CA GLN A 51 12.48 2.34 -12.07
C GLN A 51 11.61 2.37 -10.80
N PHE A 52 10.97 1.24 -10.44
CA PHE A 52 10.18 1.10 -9.22
C PHE A 52 10.98 0.54 -8.03
N GLN A 53 12.30 0.42 -8.14
CA GLN A 53 13.18 0.14 -6.99
C GLN A 53 13.13 1.24 -5.93
N HIS A 54 12.87 2.48 -6.35
CA HIS A 54 12.71 3.62 -5.47
C HIS A 54 11.33 4.25 -5.70
N VAL A 55 10.56 4.42 -4.63
CA VAL A 55 9.21 4.99 -4.69
C VAL A 55 9.08 6.05 -3.62
N GLU A 56 8.55 7.21 -4.01
CA GLU A 56 8.32 8.33 -3.10
C GLU A 56 6.81 8.60 -3.00
N LEU A 57 6.29 8.58 -1.78
CA LEU A 57 4.94 9.05 -1.47
C LEU A 57 5.08 10.37 -0.71
N VAL A 58 4.87 11.47 -1.43
CA VAL A 58 5.05 12.82 -0.89
C VAL A 58 3.72 13.35 -0.35
N ALA A 59 3.72 13.74 0.92
CA ALA A 59 2.57 14.37 1.58
C ALA A 59 2.91 15.78 2.04
N ALA A 60 2.04 16.73 1.71
CA ALA A 60 2.10 18.07 2.28
C ALA A 60 1.28 18.07 3.59
N LEU A 61 1.97 18.28 4.71
CA LEU A 61 1.29 18.47 5.98
C LEU A 61 0.77 19.91 6.06
N PRO A 62 -0.40 20.13 6.71
CA PRO A 62 -0.86 21.49 6.98
C PRO A 62 0.16 22.24 7.85
N ASP A 63 0.24 23.55 7.67
CA ASP A 63 1.05 24.43 8.52
C ASP A 63 0.53 24.35 9.96
N VAL A 64 1.35 23.85 10.88
CA VAL A 64 0.94 23.57 12.26
C VAL A 64 1.82 24.34 13.24
N SER A 65 1.17 25.26 13.96
CA SER A 65 1.66 25.86 15.20
C SER A 65 1.74 24.87 16.38
N ARG A 66 1.36 23.59 16.18
CA ARG A 66 1.41 22.51 17.18
C ARG A 66 2.15 21.29 16.62
N PRO A 67 2.89 20.55 17.47
CA PRO A 67 3.60 19.36 17.04
C PRO A 67 2.62 18.30 16.52
N SER A 68 2.87 17.83 15.31
CA SER A 68 2.16 16.73 14.66
C SER A 68 3.16 15.62 14.36
N TYR A 69 2.73 14.36 14.46
CA TYR A 69 3.57 13.21 14.13
C TYR A 69 3.07 12.57 12.83
N PHE A 70 4.00 12.17 11.97
CA PHE A 70 3.71 11.36 10.80
C PHE A 70 3.80 9.89 11.20
N ARG A 71 2.77 9.11 10.89
CA ARG A 71 2.71 7.67 11.14
C ARG A 71 2.24 6.97 9.89
N ILE A 72 2.93 5.88 9.55
CA ILE A 72 2.51 4.85 8.60
C ILE A 72 1.98 3.67 9.41
#